data_AF-K1YGP6-F1
#
_entry.id   AF-K1YGP6-F1
#
_cell.length_a   1.000
_cell.length_b   1.000
_cell.length_c   1.000
_cell.angle_alpha   90.00
_cell.angle_beta   90.00
_cell.angle_gamma   90.00
#
_symmetry.space_group_name_H-M   'P 1'
#
loop_
_entity.id
_entity.type
_entity.pdbx_description
1 polymer ?
#
loop_
_entity_poly.entity_id
_entity_poly.type
_entity_poly.pdbx_seq_one_letter_code
_entity_poly.pdbx_strand_id
1 'polypeptide(L)'
;MGFDIFFALVIKFNDFLLYNSMIEKELYGMRRDYSPKPLNIEAIDKNPFVQFDLWFREATEYEDIEANAMVLSTVGKEMLPSSRMVLLKKYFQYGFIFFSNYKSHKGKQMEENNNAALLFFWPKTMRQVRIEGSVKKIAASESDEYFKSRPRESMASAALSSQSMQLPSREIFDADVKRLSECTDEIKRPEHWGGYIVEPVLFEFWQGGINRAHDRFRFTGKGSQWKVVRLYP
;
A
#
# COMPACT_ATOMS: atom_id res chain seq x y z
N MET A 1 -22.27 34.88 43.12
CA MET A 1 -21.70 34.48 41.81
C MET A 1 -20.48 33.59 42.03
N GLY A 2 -20.66 32.33 42.42
CA GLY A 2 -19.52 31.44 42.72
C GLY A 2 -19.82 29.94 42.70
N PHE A 3 -21.10 29.54 42.68
CA PHE A 3 -21.50 28.13 42.66
C PHE A 3 -21.72 27.57 41.24
N ASP A 4 -22.06 28.39 40.24
CA ASP A 4 -22.34 27.91 38.88
C ASP A 4 -21.10 27.51 38.07
N ILE A 5 -19.94 28.11 38.34
CA ILE A 5 -18.71 27.81 37.60
C ILE A 5 -18.15 26.44 38.01
N PHE A 6 -18.30 26.04 39.28
CA PHE A 6 -17.81 24.76 39.78
C PHE A 6 -18.66 23.59 39.25
N PHE A 7 -19.99 23.76 39.17
CA PHE A 7 -20.89 22.73 38.62
C PHE A 7 -20.68 22.52 37.12
N ALA A 8 -20.50 23.59 36.34
CA ALA A 8 -20.23 23.50 34.90
C ALA A 8 -18.87 22.86 34.59
N LEU A 9 -17.86 23.04 35.46
CA LEU A 9 -16.55 22.41 35.29
C LEU A 9 -16.58 20.91 35.57
N VAL A 10 -17.32 20.48 36.60
CA VAL A 10 -17.45 19.06 37.00
C VAL A 10 -18.23 18.26 35.95
N ILE A 11 -19.28 18.83 35.36
CA ILE A 11 -20.05 18.17 34.29
C ILE A 11 -19.20 17.98 33.03
N LYS A 12 -18.45 19.00 32.59
CA LYS A 12 -17.52 18.88 31.44
C LYS A 12 -16.38 17.89 31.68
N PHE A 13 -15.90 17.76 32.91
CA PHE A 13 -14.87 16.77 33.26
C PHE A 13 -15.42 15.34 33.25
N ASN A 14 -16.65 15.14 33.74
CA ASN A 14 -17.32 13.84 33.68
C ASN A 14 -17.67 13.43 32.24
N ASP A 15 -18.13 14.35 31.39
CA ASP A 15 -18.39 14.06 29.98
C ASP A 15 -17.10 13.73 29.20
N PHE A 16 -15.98 14.38 29.54
CA PHE A 16 -14.66 14.06 28.96
C PHE A 16 -14.13 12.68 29.41
N LEU A 17 -14.36 12.29 30.66
CA LEU A 17 -14.01 10.97 31.19
C LEU A 17 -14.92 9.85 30.66
N LEU A 18 -16.22 10.12 30.50
CA LEU A 18 -17.18 9.21 29.85
C LEU A 18 -16.88 9.03 28.36
N TYR A 19 -16.50 10.08 27.64
CA TYR A 19 -16.13 9.97 26.22
C TYR A 19 -14.85 9.14 26.02
N ASN A 20 -13.85 9.28 26.89
CA ASN A 20 -12.61 8.49 26.83
C ASN A 20 -12.83 7.01 27.21
N SER A 21 -13.77 6.70 28.11
CA SER A 21 -14.08 5.30 28.48
C SER A 21 -14.94 4.57 27.45
N MET A 22 -15.67 5.30 26.59
CA MET A 22 -16.54 4.71 25.56
C MET A 22 -15.79 4.18 24.32
N ILE A 23 -14.48 4.42 24.19
CA ILE A 23 -13.63 3.90 23.11
C ILE A 23 -12.42 3.13 23.67
N GLU A 24 -12.44 2.73 24.94
CA GLU A 24 -11.42 1.84 25.47
C GLU A 24 -11.82 0.39 25.24
N LYS A 25 -11.03 -0.33 24.43
CA LYS A 25 -11.25 -1.74 24.13
C LYS A 25 -9.95 -2.51 24.31
N GLU A 26 -9.92 -3.43 25.26
CA GLU A 26 -8.79 -4.33 25.45
C GLU A 26 -8.81 -5.47 24.42
N LEU A 27 -7.72 -5.64 23.69
CA LEU A 27 -7.59 -6.62 22.60
C LEU A 27 -6.57 -7.73 22.90
N TYR A 28 -6.03 -7.83 24.11
CA TYR A 28 -4.92 -8.73 24.47
C TYR A 28 -5.19 -10.22 24.15
N GLY A 29 -6.46 -10.63 24.22
CA GLY A 29 -6.92 -11.99 23.93
C GLY A 29 -7.12 -12.30 22.45
N MET A 30 -7.05 -11.32 21.54
CA MET A 30 -7.17 -11.55 20.09
C MET A 30 -5.88 -12.15 19.52
N ARG A 31 -5.67 -13.44 19.76
CA ARG A 31 -4.53 -14.21 19.25
C ARG A 31 -5.00 -15.33 18.34
N ARG A 32 -4.27 -15.51 17.26
CA ARG A 32 -4.33 -16.71 16.41
C ARG A 32 -2.93 -17.30 16.40
N ASP A 33 -2.84 -18.61 16.58
CA ASP A 33 -1.60 -19.33 16.39
C ASP A 33 -1.40 -19.59 14.89
N TYR A 34 -0.18 -19.35 14.44
CA TYR A 34 0.24 -19.63 13.07
C TYR A 34 0.84 -21.05 13.04
N SER A 35 0.41 -21.89 12.11
CA SER A 35 1.01 -23.21 11.86
C SER A 35 1.41 -23.41 10.39
N PRO A 36 2.23 -22.52 9.80
CA PRO A 36 2.72 -22.71 8.45
C PRO A 36 3.97 -23.62 8.43
N LYS A 37 4.36 -24.06 7.23
CA LYS A 37 5.68 -24.68 7.04
C LYS A 37 6.77 -23.64 7.40
N PRO A 38 7.80 -24.01 8.19
CA PRO A 38 8.89 -23.11 8.54
C PRO A 38 9.64 -22.58 7.32
N LEU A 39 10.16 -21.36 7.41
CA LEU A 39 11.05 -20.79 6.41
C LEU A 39 12.49 -20.86 6.93
N ASN A 40 13.30 -21.75 6.34
CA ASN A 40 14.72 -21.87 6.69
C ASN A 40 15.61 -21.13 5.66
N ILE A 41 16.86 -20.86 6.05
CA ILE A 41 17.79 -20.09 5.22
C ILE A 41 18.26 -20.89 4.00
N GLU A 42 18.17 -22.22 4.06
CA GLU A 42 18.52 -23.11 2.96
C GLU A 42 17.43 -23.14 1.87
N ALA A 43 16.17 -22.91 2.23
CA ALA A 43 15.03 -22.88 1.32
C ALA A 43 14.76 -21.48 0.74
N ILE A 44 15.36 -20.43 1.31
CA ILE A 44 15.17 -19.07 0.79
C ILE A 44 16.09 -18.84 -0.42
N ASP A 45 15.51 -18.33 -1.51
CA ASP A 45 16.31 -17.95 -2.67
C ASP A 45 17.21 -16.76 -2.32
N LYS A 46 18.46 -16.78 -2.82
CA LYS A 46 19.44 -15.71 -2.57
C LYS A 46 19.11 -14.44 -3.36
N ASN A 47 18.27 -14.54 -4.40
CA ASN A 47 17.71 -13.41 -5.12
C ASN A 47 16.30 -13.08 -4.59
N PRO A 48 16.11 -11.92 -3.95
CA PRO A 48 14.82 -11.57 -3.36
C PRO A 48 13.70 -11.38 -4.40
N PHE A 49 14.01 -11.07 -5.66
CA PHE A 49 12.98 -11.01 -6.70
C PHE A 49 12.46 -12.40 -7.06
N VAL A 50 13.33 -13.40 -7.09
CA VAL A 50 12.94 -14.81 -7.30
C VAL A 50 12.14 -15.30 -6.09
N GLN A 51 12.60 -14.99 -4.87
CA GLN A 51 11.86 -15.33 -3.66
C GLN A 51 10.47 -14.68 -3.60
N PHE A 52 10.36 -13.41 -4.01
CA PHE A 52 9.07 -12.72 -4.12
C PHE A 52 8.15 -13.41 -5.11
N ASP A 53 8.64 -13.73 -6.32
CA ASP A 53 7.85 -14.38 -7.37
C ASP A 53 7.33 -15.75 -6.92
N LEU A 54 8.16 -16.56 -6.25
CA LEU A 54 7.74 -17.82 -5.65
C LEU A 54 6.55 -17.63 -4.69
N TRP A 55 6.67 -16.69 -3.74
CA TRP A 55 5.59 -16.43 -2.78
C TRP A 55 4.37 -15.77 -3.41
N PHE A 56 4.56 -14.91 -4.40
CA PHE A 56 3.48 -14.23 -5.10
C PHE A 56 2.60 -15.21 -5.87
N ARG A 57 3.20 -16.21 -6.52
CA ARG A 57 2.46 -17.30 -7.19
C ARG A 57 1.64 -18.10 -6.20
N GLU A 58 2.23 -18.52 -5.09
CA GLU A 58 1.49 -19.23 -4.02
C GLU A 58 0.37 -18.35 -3.46
N ALA A 59 0.61 -17.07 -3.19
CA ALA A 59 -0.42 -16.15 -2.72
C ALA A 59 -1.58 -16.01 -3.73
N THR A 60 -1.28 -16.02 -5.03
CA THR A 60 -2.29 -15.97 -6.09
C THR A 60 -3.18 -17.21 -6.10
N GLU A 61 -2.67 -18.36 -5.67
CA GLU A 61 -3.44 -19.61 -5.58
C GLU A 61 -4.31 -19.67 -4.32
N TYR A 62 -3.83 -19.13 -3.20
CA TYR A 62 -4.49 -19.32 -1.90
C TYR A 62 -5.36 -18.14 -1.46
N GLU A 63 -4.96 -16.89 -1.69
CA GLU A 63 -5.66 -15.71 -1.16
C GLU A 63 -7.03 -15.49 -1.81
N ASP A 64 -8.04 -15.10 -1.02
CA ASP A 64 -9.40 -14.81 -1.54
C ASP A 64 -9.48 -13.48 -2.30
N ILE A 65 -8.54 -12.58 -2.00
CA ILE A 65 -8.48 -11.22 -2.52
C ILE A 65 -7.29 -11.13 -3.49
N GLU A 66 -7.31 -10.13 -4.35
CA GLU A 66 -6.21 -9.72 -5.22
C GLU A 66 -4.82 -9.79 -4.52
N ALA A 67 -4.03 -10.84 -4.77
CA ALA A 67 -2.70 -11.05 -4.19
C ALA A 67 -1.70 -9.93 -4.56
N ASN A 68 -1.98 -9.19 -5.64
CA ASN A 68 -1.25 -8.01 -6.09
C ASN A 68 -1.66 -6.72 -5.37
N ALA A 69 -2.61 -6.75 -4.45
CA ALA A 69 -2.88 -5.63 -3.57
C ALA A 69 -1.72 -5.45 -2.57
N MET A 70 -1.23 -4.22 -2.46
CA MET A 70 -0.13 -3.86 -1.57
C MET A 70 -0.40 -2.54 -0.88
N VAL A 71 0.06 -2.40 0.36
CA VAL A 71 0.11 -1.11 1.03
C VAL A 71 1.33 -0.36 0.49
N LEU A 72 1.10 0.86 0.00
CA LEU A 72 2.15 1.81 -0.35
C LEU A 72 2.24 2.87 0.75
N SER A 73 3.39 2.97 1.38
CA SER A 73 3.71 3.99 2.37
C SER A 73 4.67 5.02 1.78
N THR A 74 4.34 6.30 1.97
CA THR A 74 5.09 7.45 1.46
C THR A 74 5.19 8.50 2.55
N VAL A 75 6.17 9.39 2.46
CA VAL A 75 6.38 10.49 3.40
C VAL A 75 6.86 11.70 2.61
N GLY A 76 6.24 12.86 2.81
CA GLY A 76 6.66 14.12 2.17
C GLY A 76 7.63 14.93 3.03
N LYS A 77 7.79 16.22 2.73
CA LYS A 77 8.66 17.13 3.51
C LYS A 77 8.25 17.32 4.97
N GLU A 78 6.97 17.12 5.27
CA GLU A 78 6.41 17.23 6.63
C GLU A 78 6.83 16.07 7.54
N MET A 79 7.52 15.04 7.03
CA MET A 79 7.97 13.86 7.77
C MET A 79 6.83 13.05 8.43
N LEU A 80 5.58 13.29 8.00
CA LEU A 80 4.41 12.51 8.41
C LEU A 80 4.13 11.41 7.38
N PRO A 81 4.33 10.13 7.73
CA PRO A 81 4.07 9.02 6.81
C PRO A 81 2.58 8.86 6.56
N SER A 82 2.24 8.43 5.36
CA SER A 82 0.87 8.07 4.99
C SER A 82 0.85 6.79 4.17
N SER A 83 -0.20 6.00 4.33
CA SER A 83 -0.34 4.67 3.74
C SER A 83 -1.69 4.52 3.03
N ARG A 84 -1.74 3.69 1.98
CA ARG A 84 -2.96 3.31 1.26
C ARG A 84 -2.73 2.04 0.46
N MET A 85 -3.81 1.37 0.08
CA MET A 85 -3.74 0.28 -0.89
C MET A 85 -3.49 0.81 -2.30
N VAL A 86 -2.64 0.11 -3.04
CA VAL A 86 -2.47 0.20 -4.50
C VAL A 86 -2.31 -1.21 -5.05
N LEU A 87 -2.45 -1.35 -6.36
CA LEU A 87 -2.27 -2.64 -7.02
C LEU A 87 -0.93 -2.68 -7.74
N LEU A 88 -0.13 -3.70 -7.45
CA LEU A 88 1.01 -4.07 -8.27
C LEU A 88 0.50 -4.48 -9.66
N LYS A 89 1.11 -3.93 -10.71
CA LYS A 89 0.74 -4.22 -12.10
C LYS A 89 1.82 -4.92 -12.89
N LYS A 90 3.08 -4.75 -12.50
CA LYS A 90 4.22 -5.43 -13.11
C LYS A 90 5.37 -5.44 -12.11
N TYR A 91 6.18 -6.48 -12.12
CA TYR A 91 7.45 -6.51 -11.40
C TYR A 91 8.47 -7.30 -12.23
N PHE A 92 9.74 -7.00 -12.01
CA PHE A 92 10.88 -7.66 -12.64
C PHE A 92 12.13 -7.39 -11.81
N GLN A 93 13.29 -7.88 -12.25
CA GLN A 93 14.57 -7.86 -11.53
C GLN A 93 15.10 -6.47 -11.09
N TYR A 94 14.39 -5.38 -11.38
CA TYR A 94 14.77 -4.02 -11.00
C TYR A 94 13.67 -3.23 -10.29
N GLY A 95 12.44 -3.74 -10.16
CA GLY A 95 11.43 -3.03 -9.39
C GLY A 95 9.99 -3.46 -9.56
N PHE A 96 9.14 -2.71 -8.86
CA PHE A 96 7.70 -2.96 -8.69
C PHE A 96 6.91 -1.78 -9.23
N ILE A 97 6.09 -2.02 -10.25
CA ILE A 97 5.33 -1.00 -10.97
C ILE A 97 3.88 -0.97 -10.51
N PHE A 98 3.41 0.24 -10.21
CA PHE A 98 2.00 0.56 -9.97
C PHE A 98 1.62 1.85 -10.70
N PHE A 99 0.33 2.12 -10.86
CA PHE A 99 -0.16 3.30 -11.57
C PHE A 99 -1.03 4.15 -10.65
N SER A 100 -0.92 5.47 -10.75
CA SER A 100 -1.64 6.41 -9.89
C SER A 100 -1.73 7.79 -10.53
N ASN A 101 -2.52 8.67 -9.89
CA ASN A 101 -2.52 10.09 -10.19
C ASN A 101 -1.29 10.77 -9.55
N TYR A 102 -0.48 11.45 -10.35
CA TYR A 102 0.74 12.19 -9.97
C TYR A 102 0.46 13.40 -9.07
N LYS A 103 -0.74 13.99 -9.16
CA LYS A 103 -1.16 15.13 -8.34
C LYS A 103 -1.84 14.73 -7.02
N SER A 104 -2.05 13.43 -6.79
CA SER A 104 -2.63 12.93 -5.54
C SER A 104 -1.72 13.17 -4.34
N HIS A 105 -2.23 12.99 -3.11
CA HIS A 105 -1.42 13.19 -1.90
C HIS A 105 -0.13 12.34 -1.90
N LYS A 106 -0.22 11.05 -2.27
CA LYS A 106 0.97 10.18 -2.42
C LYS A 106 1.90 10.65 -3.53
N GLY A 107 1.34 11.17 -4.64
CA GLY A 107 2.11 11.65 -5.79
C GLY A 107 2.97 12.86 -5.41
N LYS A 108 2.37 13.82 -4.68
CA LYS A 108 3.08 14.97 -4.10
C LYS A 108 4.15 14.54 -3.12
N GLN A 109 3.84 13.63 -2.19
CA GLN A 109 4.83 13.10 -1.24
C GLN A 109 6.02 12.44 -1.96
N MET A 110 5.77 11.61 -2.99
CA MET A 110 6.83 10.94 -3.75
C MET A 110 7.66 11.87 -4.64
N GLU A 111 7.09 13.01 -5.05
CA GLU A 111 7.83 14.08 -5.76
C GLU A 111 8.75 14.84 -4.79
N GLU A 112 8.31 15.06 -3.57
CA GLU A 112 9.08 15.72 -2.51
C GLU A 112 10.18 14.83 -1.91
N ASN A 113 9.88 13.56 -1.72
CA ASN A 113 10.77 12.55 -1.15
C ASN A 113 10.47 11.21 -1.83
N ASN A 114 11.44 10.72 -2.59
CA ASN A 114 11.27 9.53 -3.40
C ASN A 114 11.36 8.22 -2.61
N ASN A 115 11.55 8.23 -1.29
CA ASN A 115 11.55 7.01 -0.50
C ASN A 115 10.12 6.48 -0.31
N ALA A 116 9.93 5.18 -0.55
CA ALA A 116 8.67 4.50 -0.29
C ALA A 116 8.89 3.10 0.26
N ALA A 117 7.85 2.60 0.95
CA ALA A 117 7.77 1.21 1.36
C ALA A 117 6.54 0.55 0.76
N LEU A 118 6.70 -0.69 0.31
CA LEU A 118 5.63 -1.59 -0.10
C LEU A 118 5.48 -2.68 0.95
N LEU A 119 4.23 -3.03 1.27
CA LEU A 119 3.90 -4.11 2.18
C LEU A 119 2.81 -4.99 1.54
N PHE A 120 3.19 -6.23 1.27
CA PHE A 120 2.27 -7.30 0.91
C PHE A 120 1.95 -8.09 2.18
N PHE A 121 0.67 -8.35 2.42
CA PHE A 121 0.21 -9.17 3.52
C PHE A 121 -0.76 -10.22 2.98
N TRP A 122 -0.38 -11.49 3.09
CA TRP A 122 -1.09 -12.64 2.58
C TRP A 122 -1.53 -13.50 3.76
N PRO A 123 -2.74 -13.28 4.30
CA PRO A 123 -3.16 -13.85 5.57
C PRO A 123 -3.32 -15.38 5.54
N LYS A 124 -3.75 -15.98 4.43
CA LYS A 124 -3.95 -17.44 4.36
C LYS A 124 -2.64 -18.19 4.31
N THR A 125 -1.66 -17.67 3.58
CA THR A 125 -0.30 -18.22 3.58
C THR A 125 0.51 -17.78 4.81
N MET A 126 -0.06 -16.89 5.63
CA MET A 126 0.56 -16.33 6.84
C MET A 126 1.89 -15.65 6.51
N ARG A 127 1.95 -14.93 5.39
CA ARG A 127 3.17 -14.31 4.88
C ARG A 127 3.05 -12.81 4.77
N GLN A 128 4.20 -12.18 4.85
CA GLN A 128 4.35 -10.76 4.61
C GLN A 128 5.65 -10.52 3.86
N VAL A 129 5.60 -9.63 2.86
CA VAL A 129 6.79 -9.11 2.20
C VAL A 129 6.83 -7.60 2.36
N ARG A 130 7.91 -7.10 2.95
CA ARG A 130 8.24 -5.67 2.98
C ARG A 130 9.29 -5.37 1.94
N ILE A 131 9.14 -4.25 1.25
CA ILE A 131 10.08 -3.78 0.23
C ILE A 131 10.29 -2.29 0.48
N GLU A 132 11.53 -1.85 0.57
CA GLU A 132 11.87 -0.44 0.76
C GLU A 132 12.77 -0.01 -0.39
N GLY A 133 12.53 1.19 -0.94
CA GLY A 133 13.19 1.64 -2.15
C GLY A 133 12.87 3.07 -2.55
N SER A 134 13.47 3.47 -3.67
CA SER A 134 13.21 4.78 -4.29
C SER A 134 12.17 4.67 -5.40
N VAL A 135 11.26 5.63 -5.47
CA VAL A 135 10.23 5.73 -6.50
C VAL A 135 10.69 6.59 -7.66
N LYS A 136 10.40 6.16 -8.89
CA LYS A 136 10.56 6.95 -10.11
C LYS A 136 9.32 6.85 -10.98
N LYS A 137 9.04 7.87 -11.79
CA LYS A 137 8.04 7.76 -12.88
C LYS A 137 8.60 6.86 -13.97
N ILE A 138 7.77 5.99 -14.54
CA ILE A 138 8.15 5.20 -15.72
C ILE A 138 8.04 6.05 -16.99
N ALA A 139 8.45 5.50 -18.14
CA ALA A 139 8.31 6.20 -19.41
C ALA A 139 6.84 6.57 -19.70
N ALA A 140 6.62 7.72 -20.33
CA ALA A 140 5.28 8.18 -20.68
C ALA A 140 4.58 7.18 -21.61
N SER A 141 5.31 6.58 -22.55
CA SER A 141 4.82 5.56 -23.48
C SER A 141 4.33 4.29 -22.77
N GLU A 142 5.05 3.80 -21.75
CA GLU A 142 4.58 2.68 -20.92
C GLU A 142 3.30 3.04 -20.15
N SER A 143 3.18 4.30 -19.72
CA SER A 143 1.95 4.80 -19.10
C SER A 143 0.79 4.90 -20.08
N ASP A 144 1.03 5.33 -21.32
CA ASP A 144 0.04 5.38 -22.39
C ASP A 144 -0.46 3.99 -22.76
N GLU A 145 0.46 3.04 -22.92
CA GLU A 145 0.14 1.64 -23.24
C GLU A 145 -0.76 1.02 -22.17
N TYR A 146 -0.35 1.12 -20.90
CA TYR A 146 -1.18 0.59 -19.80
C TYR A 146 -2.50 1.36 -19.65
N PHE A 147 -2.53 2.68 -19.86
CA PHE A 147 -3.78 3.43 -19.77
C PHE A 147 -4.79 2.93 -20.82
N LYS A 148 -4.35 2.70 -22.05
CA LYS A 148 -5.18 2.18 -23.15
C LYS A 148 -5.72 0.78 -22.90
N SER A 149 -5.03 -0.03 -22.10
CA SER A 149 -5.49 -1.39 -21.78
C SER A 149 -6.57 -1.43 -20.68
N ARG A 150 -6.90 -0.29 -20.05
CA ARG A 150 -7.88 -0.24 -18.95
C ARG A 150 -9.31 -0.26 -19.49
N PRO A 151 -10.28 -0.77 -18.71
CA PRO A 151 -11.69 -0.58 -19.02
C PRO A 151 -12.02 0.89 -19.26
N ARG A 152 -12.89 1.17 -20.23
CA ARG A 152 -13.19 2.53 -20.68
C ARG A 152 -13.71 3.43 -19.55
N GLU A 153 -14.53 2.89 -18.66
CA GLU A 153 -14.99 3.57 -17.44
C GLU A 153 -13.84 3.91 -16.48
N SER A 154 -12.86 3.02 -16.34
CA SER A 154 -11.64 3.26 -15.55
C SER A 154 -10.75 4.36 -16.16
N MET A 155 -10.68 4.43 -17.49
CA MET A 155 -10.00 5.52 -18.20
C MET A 155 -10.72 6.86 -17.94
N ALA A 156 -12.05 6.89 -18.11
CA ALA A 156 -12.88 8.08 -17.86
C ALA A 156 -12.74 8.58 -16.41
N SER A 157 -12.86 7.69 -15.43
CA SER A 157 -12.68 8.02 -14.01
C SER A 157 -11.30 8.61 -13.72
N ALA A 158 -10.23 8.04 -14.28
CA ALA A 158 -8.88 8.57 -14.10
C ALA A 158 -8.66 9.93 -14.79
N ALA A 159 -9.29 10.15 -15.94
CA ALA A 159 -9.25 11.42 -16.68
C ALA A 159 -9.91 12.55 -15.89
N LEU A 160 -11.07 12.30 -15.29
CA LEU A 160 -11.87 13.29 -14.58
C LEU A 160 -11.45 13.48 -13.12
N SER A 161 -10.83 12.47 -12.50
CA SER A 161 -10.51 12.50 -11.07
C SER A 161 -9.36 13.45 -10.74
N SER A 162 -9.66 14.46 -9.92
CA SER A 162 -8.68 15.21 -9.13
C SER A 162 -8.37 14.46 -7.82
N GLN A 163 -7.75 13.28 -7.94
CA GLN A 163 -7.55 12.36 -6.81
C GLN A 163 -6.95 13.06 -5.58
N SER A 164 -7.53 12.80 -4.39
CA SER A 164 -7.16 13.40 -3.09
C SER A 164 -7.60 14.86 -2.88
N MET A 165 -8.35 15.45 -3.81
CA MET A 165 -9.07 16.71 -3.57
C MET A 165 -10.49 16.43 -3.05
N GLN A 166 -11.12 17.44 -2.45
CA GLN A 166 -12.52 17.36 -2.04
C GLN A 166 -13.42 17.08 -3.25
N LEU A 167 -14.33 16.11 -3.12
CA LEU A 167 -15.35 15.81 -4.12
C LEU A 167 -16.66 16.50 -3.73
N PRO A 168 -17.17 17.47 -4.51
CA PRO A 168 -18.40 18.20 -4.15
C PRO A 168 -19.67 17.34 -4.21
N SER A 169 -19.78 16.43 -5.19
CA SER A 169 -20.90 15.49 -5.33
C SER A 169 -20.44 14.21 -5.99
N ARG A 170 -20.86 13.07 -5.42
CA ARG A 170 -20.56 11.75 -5.96
C ARG A 170 -21.39 11.46 -7.21
N GLU A 171 -22.64 11.87 -7.19
CA GLU A 171 -23.63 11.63 -8.24
C GLU A 171 -23.22 12.33 -9.54
N ILE A 172 -22.77 13.58 -9.46
CA ILE A 172 -22.29 14.34 -10.62
C ILE A 172 -21.05 13.68 -11.21
N PHE A 173 -20.08 13.28 -10.38
CA PHE A 173 -18.86 12.63 -10.85
C PHE A 173 -19.15 11.30 -11.55
N ASP A 174 -20.02 10.46 -10.98
CA ASP A 174 -20.38 9.18 -11.59
C ASP A 174 -21.13 9.38 -12.92
N ALA A 175 -22.02 10.38 -13.00
CA ALA A 175 -22.70 10.74 -14.24
C ALA A 175 -21.72 11.23 -15.33
N ASP A 176 -20.72 12.02 -14.95
CA ASP A 176 -19.67 12.50 -15.86
C ASP A 176 -18.76 11.38 -16.34
N VAL A 177 -18.40 10.44 -15.45
CA VAL A 177 -17.64 9.23 -15.79
C VAL A 177 -18.41 8.38 -16.80
N LYS A 178 -19.70 8.15 -16.56
CA LYS A 178 -20.56 7.39 -17.46
C LYS A 178 -20.68 8.07 -18.83
N ARG A 179 -20.95 9.38 -18.85
CA ARG A 179 -21.05 10.16 -20.08
C ARG A 179 -19.78 10.07 -20.92
N LEU A 180 -18.61 10.28 -20.29
CA LEU A 180 -17.32 10.18 -20.99
C LEU A 180 -17.00 8.76 -21.45
N SER A 181 -17.37 7.74 -20.67
CA SER A 181 -17.12 6.35 -21.04
C SER A 181 -18.01 5.86 -22.18
N GLU A 182 -19.22 6.43 -22.36
CA GLU A 182 -20.15 6.11 -23.45
C GLU A 182 -19.86 6.88 -24.76
N CYS A 183 -19.10 7.98 -24.72
CA CYS A 183 -18.64 8.67 -25.94
C CYS A 183 -17.82 7.73 -26.84
N THR A 184 -17.78 7.97 -28.15
CA THR A 184 -16.98 7.17 -29.11
C THR A 184 -15.52 7.64 -29.22
N ASP A 185 -15.24 8.87 -28.80
CA ASP A 185 -13.91 9.48 -28.94
C ASP A 185 -12.83 8.74 -28.12
N GLU A 186 -11.57 8.84 -28.52
CA GLU A 186 -10.46 8.28 -27.73
C GLU A 186 -10.32 9.03 -26.40
N ILE A 187 -10.37 8.31 -25.27
CA ILE A 187 -10.01 8.87 -23.96
C ILE A 187 -8.48 8.81 -23.86
N LYS A 188 -7.82 9.95 -24.00
CA LYS A 188 -6.36 10.03 -23.86
C LYS A 188 -5.96 10.00 -22.39
N ARG A 189 -4.78 9.46 -22.10
CA ARG A 189 -4.19 9.52 -20.76
C ARG A 189 -3.97 10.98 -20.37
N PRO A 190 -4.49 11.45 -19.23
CA PRO A 190 -4.20 12.81 -18.77
C PRO A 190 -2.75 12.91 -18.26
N GLU A 191 -2.15 14.11 -18.35
CA GLU A 191 -0.76 14.34 -17.90
C GLU A 191 -0.54 14.03 -16.41
N HIS A 192 -1.58 14.18 -15.59
CA HIS A 192 -1.53 13.91 -14.16
C HIS A 192 -1.65 12.42 -13.81
N TRP A 193 -1.64 11.49 -14.77
CA TRP A 193 -1.77 10.07 -14.50
C TRP A 193 -0.68 9.26 -15.19
N GLY A 194 -0.14 8.26 -14.50
CA GLY A 194 0.76 7.28 -15.10
C GLY A 194 1.44 6.37 -14.08
N GLY A 195 2.48 5.69 -14.52
CA GLY A 195 3.15 4.64 -13.77
C GLY A 195 4.31 5.14 -12.92
N TYR A 196 4.50 4.46 -11.80
CA TYR A 196 5.66 4.56 -10.94
C TYR A 196 6.34 3.20 -10.84
N ILE A 197 7.65 3.20 -10.73
CA ILE A 197 8.46 2.04 -10.35
C ILE A 197 9.11 2.29 -8.99
N VAL A 198 9.00 1.32 -8.08
CA VAL A 198 9.81 1.28 -6.85
C VAL A 198 11.03 0.41 -7.11
N GLU A 199 12.21 1.00 -7.01
CA GLU A 199 13.51 0.32 -7.11
C GLU A 199 13.98 -0.10 -5.72
N PRO A 200 13.96 -1.40 -5.39
CA PRO A 200 14.25 -1.89 -4.04
C PRO A 200 15.73 -1.74 -3.67
N VAL A 201 15.96 -1.40 -2.40
CA VAL A 201 17.25 -1.52 -1.72
C VAL A 201 17.20 -2.50 -0.55
N LEU A 202 15.98 -2.87 -0.13
CA LEU A 202 15.73 -3.81 0.95
C LEU A 202 14.48 -4.63 0.66
N PHE A 203 14.55 -5.91 0.99
CA PHE A 203 13.39 -6.79 1.16
C PHE A 203 13.40 -7.38 2.56
N GLU A 204 12.23 -7.63 3.12
CA GLU A 204 12.06 -8.48 4.29
C GLU A 204 10.95 -9.49 4.02
N PHE A 205 11.29 -10.77 4.10
CA PHE A 205 10.36 -11.89 4.02
C PHE A 205 10.03 -12.34 5.44
N TRP A 206 8.76 -12.31 5.77
CA TRP A 206 8.22 -12.72 7.06
C TRP A 206 7.24 -13.87 6.84
N GLN A 207 7.40 -14.93 7.62
CA GLN A 207 6.51 -16.08 7.68
C GLN A 207 6.03 -16.25 9.12
N GLY A 208 4.72 -16.41 9.29
CA GLY A 208 4.11 -16.72 10.58
C GLY A 208 4.78 -17.92 11.23
N GLY A 209 4.84 -17.94 12.56
CA GLY A 209 5.51 -18.99 13.31
C GLY A 209 4.75 -19.31 14.58
N ILE A 210 4.92 -20.53 15.07
CA ILE A 210 4.30 -21.01 16.31
C ILE A 210 4.84 -20.17 17.49
N ASN A 211 3.99 -19.87 18.48
CA ASN A 211 4.38 -19.11 19.68
C ASN A 211 5.02 -17.73 19.39
N ARG A 212 4.66 -17.09 18.27
CA ARG A 212 5.24 -15.81 17.80
C ARG A 212 6.72 -15.86 17.45
N ALA A 213 7.31 -17.05 17.36
CA ALA A 213 8.66 -17.26 16.84
C ALA A 213 8.63 -17.25 15.30
N HIS A 214 8.36 -16.07 14.74
CA HIS A 214 8.28 -15.82 13.29
C HIS A 214 9.63 -15.97 12.60
N ASP A 215 9.60 -16.47 11.36
CA ASP A 215 10.78 -16.51 10.51
C ASP A 215 10.88 -15.20 9.72
N ARG A 216 12.03 -14.53 9.85
CA ARG A 216 12.30 -13.23 9.22
C ARG A 216 13.64 -13.23 8.53
N PHE A 217 13.65 -12.92 7.24
CA PHE A 217 14.87 -12.78 6.45
C PHE A 217 14.90 -11.42 5.77
N ARG A 218 15.97 -10.67 6.02
CA ARG A 218 16.23 -9.38 5.41
C ARG A 218 17.26 -9.53 4.31
N PHE A 219 16.95 -9.00 3.15
CA PHE A 219 17.86 -8.83 2.04
C PHE A 219 18.23 -7.34 1.92
N THR A 220 19.52 -7.04 1.86
CA THR A 220 20.02 -5.69 1.52
C THR A 220 21.01 -5.78 0.38
N GLY A 221 20.92 -4.85 -0.57
CA GLY A 221 21.71 -4.97 -1.78
C GLY A 221 21.27 -4.05 -2.90
N LYS A 222 21.95 -4.15 -4.04
CA LYS A 222 21.63 -3.41 -5.26
C LYS A 222 21.95 -4.28 -6.48
N GLY A 223 21.08 -4.26 -7.48
CA GLY A 223 21.24 -5.06 -8.69
C GLY A 223 21.15 -6.55 -8.39
N SER A 224 22.18 -7.31 -8.79
CA SER A 224 22.26 -8.77 -8.59
C SER A 224 22.93 -9.19 -7.28
N GLN A 225 23.45 -8.25 -6.50
CA GLN A 225 24.20 -8.54 -5.27
C GLN A 225 23.34 -8.25 -4.04
N TRP A 226 22.85 -9.32 -3.41
CA TRP A 226 22.02 -9.26 -2.21
C TRP A 226 22.67 -10.03 -1.07
N LYS A 227 22.73 -9.41 0.10
CA LYS A 227 23.10 -10.06 1.35
C LYS A 227 21.84 -10.42 2.11
N VAL A 228 21.71 -11.68 2.51
CA VAL A 228 20.61 -12.16 3.35
C VAL A 228 21.06 -12.35 4.79
N VAL A 229 20.22 -11.95 5.74
CA VAL A 229 20.40 -12.22 7.18
C VAL A 229 19.07 -12.64 7.81
N ARG A 230 19.12 -13.55 8.78
CA ARG A 230 17.95 -13.87 9.63
C ARG A 230 17.81 -12.81 10.72
N LEU A 231 16.58 -12.39 11.00
CA LEU A 231 16.25 -11.49 12.10
C LEU A 231 15.55 -12.26 13.21
N TYR A 232 15.62 -11.73 14.44
CA TYR A 232 14.69 -12.11 15.50
C TYR A 232 13.25 -11.74 15.09
N PRO A 233 12.24 -12.51 15.54
CA PRO A 233 10.83 -12.26 15.25
C PRO A 233 10.37 -10.86 15.66
#